data_AF-A0A383AGY5-F1
#
_entry.id   AF-A0A383AGY5-F1
#
_cell.length_a   1.000
_cell.length_b   1.000
_cell.length_c   1.000
_cell.angle_alpha   90.00
_cell.angle_beta   90.00
_cell.angle_gamma   90.00
#
_symmetry.space_group_name_H-M   'P 1'
#
loop_
_entity.id
_entity.type
_entity.pdbx_description
1 polymer ?
#
loop_
_entity_poly.entity_id
_entity_poly.type
_entity_poly.pdbx_seq_one_letter_code
_entity_poly.pdbx_strand_id
1 'polypeptide(L)'
;MFWITVLHTRTFTSLALIVVSLIAGSLSAQTPPPSLIVILVVDQMRSDSFERYGDQWNSGLRRLLDEGAVFREAKHSYFGTLTCAGHATIATGTLP
;
A
#
# COMPACT_ATOMS: atom_id res chain seq x y z
N MET A 1 -43.60 -10.71 -37.18
CA MET A 1 -42.66 -9.57 -36.99
C MET A 1 -42.47 -9.23 -35.51
N PHE A 2 -43.54 -9.05 -34.72
CA PHE A 2 -43.49 -8.67 -33.29
C PHE A 2 -42.65 -9.60 -32.38
N TRP A 3 -42.74 -10.92 -32.56
CA TRP A 3 -42.04 -11.91 -31.72
C TRP A 3 -40.52 -11.98 -31.94
N ILE A 4 -40.05 -11.66 -33.15
CA ILE A 4 -38.61 -11.66 -33.50
C ILE A 4 -37.92 -10.47 -32.83
N THR A 5 -38.57 -9.30 -32.81
CA THR A 5 -38.09 -8.11 -32.12
C THR A 5 -37.99 -8.36 -30.61
N VAL A 6 -38.99 -8.99 -30.00
CA VAL A 6 -38.97 -9.34 -28.57
C VAL A 6 -37.86 -10.34 -28.21
N LEU A 7 -37.58 -11.33 -29.06
CA LEU A 7 -36.48 -12.27 -28.86
C LEU A 7 -35.10 -11.59 -28.94
N HIS A 8 -34.93 -10.67 -29.89
CA HIS A 8 -33.70 -9.89 -30.04
C HIS A 8 -33.46 -8.97 -28.84
N THR A 9 -34.49 -8.29 -28.34
CA THR A 9 -34.35 -7.42 -27.17
C THR A 9 -33.96 -8.21 -25.92
N ARG A 10 -34.55 -9.40 -25.72
CA ARG A 10 -34.25 -10.28 -24.57
C ARG A 10 -32.82 -10.83 -24.62
N THR A 11 -32.38 -11.29 -25.78
CA THR A 11 -31.01 -11.80 -25.98
C THR A 11 -29.97 -10.69 -25.79
N PHE A 12 -30.24 -9.47 -26.26
CA PHE A 12 -29.36 -8.31 -26.06
C PHE A 12 -29.25 -7.92 -24.58
N THR A 13 -30.36 -7.89 -23.84
CA THR A 13 -30.35 -7.61 -22.41
C THR A 13 -29.61 -8.68 -21.60
N SER A 14 -29.73 -9.95 -21.99
CA SER A 14 -29.01 -11.06 -21.33
C SER A 14 -27.50 -10.98 -21.59
N LEU A 15 -27.09 -10.67 -22.82
CA LEU A 15 -25.68 -10.46 -23.17
C LEU A 15 -25.09 -9.26 -22.41
N ALA A 16 -25.82 -8.15 -22.32
CA ALA A 16 -25.38 -6.96 -21.57
C ALA A 16 -25.20 -7.27 -20.07
N LEU A 17 -26.11 -8.03 -19.46
CA LEU A 17 -25.99 -8.45 -18.06
C LEU A 17 -24.79 -9.37 -17.81
N ILE A 18 -24.51 -10.31 -18.71
CA ILE A 18 -23.34 -11.20 -18.60
C ILE A 18 -22.05 -10.41 -18.73
N VAL A 19 -21.98 -9.46 -19.66
CA VAL A 19 -20.82 -8.58 -19.84
C VAL A 19 -20.60 -7.72 -18.59
N VAL A 20 -21.64 -7.12 -18.01
CA VAL A 20 -21.52 -6.36 -16.75
C VAL A 20 -21.03 -7.24 -15.60
N SER A 21 -21.51 -8.48 -15.50
CA SER A 21 -21.07 -9.41 -14.44
C SER A 21 -19.62 -9.91 -14.63
N LEU A 22 -19.10 -9.91 -15.86
CA LEU A 22 -17.70 -10.23 -16.16
C LEU A 22 -16.76 -9.04 -15.93
N ILE A 23 -17.27 -7.81 -16.06
CA ILE A 23 -16.51 -6.56 -15.80
C ILE A 23 -16.57 -6.15 -14.32
N ALA A 24 -17.61 -6.57 -13.59
CA ALA A 24 -17.68 -6.51 -12.14
C ALA A 24 -16.67 -7.51 -11.54
N GLY A 25 -15.39 -7.15 -11.65
CA GLY A 25 -14.27 -7.90 -11.10
C GLY A 25 -14.52 -8.25 -9.63
N SER A 26 -13.92 -9.37 -9.23
CA SER A 26 -13.87 -9.90 -7.88
C SER A 26 -13.91 -8.77 -6.84
N LEU A 27 -14.98 -8.74 -6.02
CA LEU A 27 -14.94 -8.01 -4.75
C LEU A 27 -13.64 -8.42 -4.08
N SER A 28 -12.72 -7.46 -3.95
CA SER A 28 -11.39 -7.66 -3.40
C SER A 28 -11.52 -8.52 -2.15
N ALA A 29 -10.91 -9.71 -2.17
CA ALA A 29 -10.68 -10.45 -0.94
C ALA A 29 -9.99 -9.47 0.01
N GLN A 30 -10.62 -9.20 1.14
CA GLN A 30 -10.04 -8.35 2.16
C GLN A 30 -8.75 -9.03 2.58
N THR A 31 -7.60 -8.44 2.24
CA THR A 31 -6.31 -9.00 2.62
C THR A 31 -6.37 -9.23 4.12
N PRO A 32 -6.22 -10.48 4.60
CA PRO A 32 -6.34 -10.74 6.02
C PRO A 32 -5.31 -9.87 6.74
N PRO A 33 -5.68 -9.30 7.91
CA PRO A 33 -4.77 -8.44 8.63
C PRO A 33 -3.48 -9.20 8.96
N PRO A 34 -2.32 -8.52 8.97
CA PRO A 34 -1.08 -9.16 9.35
C PRO A 34 -1.18 -9.67 10.79
N SER A 35 -0.72 -10.90 11.03
CA SER A 35 -0.68 -11.50 12.38
C SER A 35 0.38 -10.87 13.28
N LEU A 36 1.37 -10.19 12.70
CA LEU A 36 2.44 -9.50 13.39
C LEU A 36 2.78 -8.19 12.68
N ILE A 37 2.90 -7.13 13.48
CA ILE A 37 3.44 -5.84 13.04
C ILE A 37 4.76 -5.63 13.77
N VAL A 38 5.83 -5.35 13.02
CA VAL A 38 7.15 -5.03 13.56
C VAL A 38 7.44 -3.56 13.26
N ILE A 39 7.60 -2.76 14.31
CA ILE A 39 8.08 -1.38 14.20
C ILE A 39 9.59 -1.40 14.45
N LEU A 40 10.38 -1.18 13.38
CA LEU A 40 11.83 -1.13 13.43
C LEU A 40 12.30 0.32 13.33
N VAL A 41 12.97 0.82 14.37
CA VAL A 41 13.58 2.15 14.41
C VAL A 41 15.09 1.97 14.52
N VAL A 42 15.84 2.48 13.53
CA VAL A 42 17.31 2.49 13.56
C VAL A 42 17.77 3.86 14.04
N ASP A 43 18.39 3.92 15.22
CA ASP A 43 18.79 5.20 15.83
C ASP A 43 19.85 5.90 14.96
N GLN A 44 19.73 7.22 14.84
CA GLN A 44 20.59 8.09 14.04
C GLN A 44 20.74 7.70 12.55
N MET A 45 19.84 6.89 11.99
CA MET A 45 19.87 6.58 10.56
C MET A 45 19.36 7.76 9.72
N ARG A 46 20.28 8.40 8.98
CA ARG A 46 19.96 9.53 8.09
C ARG A 46 19.39 9.02 6.76
N SER A 47 18.54 9.83 6.12
CA SER A 47 17.92 9.48 4.84
C SER A 47 18.94 9.23 3.73
N ASP A 48 20.06 9.96 3.71
CA ASP A 48 21.13 9.80 2.72
C ASP A 48 21.96 8.51 2.87
N SER A 49 21.72 7.72 3.92
CA SER A 49 22.39 6.43 4.13
C SER A 49 22.04 5.44 3.02
N PHE A 50 20.85 5.55 2.43
CA PHE A 50 20.37 4.66 1.38
C PHE A 50 21.16 4.86 0.09
N GLU A 51 21.37 6.10 -0.34
CA GLU A 51 22.18 6.41 -1.51
C GLU A 51 23.66 6.11 -1.26
N ARG A 52 24.14 6.35 -0.03
CA ARG A 52 25.56 6.21 0.28
C ARG A 52 26.03 4.77 0.44
N TYR A 53 25.17 3.90 0.99
CA TYR A 53 25.55 2.53 1.35
C TYR A 53 24.65 1.45 0.73
N GLY A 54 23.61 1.82 -0.02
CA GLY A 54 22.62 0.89 -0.56
C GLY A 54 23.20 -0.18 -1.47
N ASP A 55 24.28 0.12 -2.20
CA ASP A 55 24.99 -0.85 -3.06
C ASP A 55 25.69 -1.95 -2.26
N GLN A 56 25.93 -1.74 -0.97
CA GLN A 56 26.55 -2.73 -0.09
C GLN A 56 25.50 -3.67 0.53
N TRP A 57 24.20 -3.37 0.37
CA TRP A 57 23.13 -4.13 1.01
C TRP A 57 22.56 -5.16 0.05
N ASN A 58 22.71 -6.44 0.41
CA ASN A 58 22.26 -7.56 -0.43
C ASN A 58 20.98 -8.24 0.08
N SER A 59 20.50 -7.86 1.28
CA SER A 59 19.33 -8.44 1.93
C SER A 59 18.84 -7.54 3.08
N GLY A 60 17.87 -8.00 3.89
CA GLY A 60 17.42 -7.29 5.08
C GLY A 60 16.75 -5.95 4.73
N LEU A 61 17.39 -4.83 5.09
CA LEU A 61 16.89 -3.48 4.76
C LEU A 61 16.75 -3.25 3.25
N ARG A 62 17.59 -3.90 2.42
CA ARG A 62 17.47 -3.81 0.95
C ARG A 62 16.11 -4.27 0.45
N ARG A 63 15.58 -5.35 1.04
CA ARG A 63 14.24 -5.87 0.70
C ARG A 63 13.15 -4.83 0.94
N LEU A 64 13.25 -4.07 2.04
CA LEU A 64 12.27 -3.03 2.36
C LEU A 64 12.30 -1.87 1.35
N LEU A 65 13.45 -1.62 0.72
CA LEU A 65 13.58 -0.60 -0.33
C LEU A 65 13.08 -1.08 -1.69
N ASP A 66 13.32 -2.34 -2.04
CA ASP A 66 12.98 -2.89 -3.36
C ASP A 66 11.51 -3.32 -3.45
N GLU A 67 10.95 -3.89 -2.38
CA GLU A 67 9.60 -4.47 -2.36
C GLU A 67 8.61 -3.65 -1.54
N GLY A 68 9.09 -2.68 -0.75
CA GLY A 68 8.28 -1.93 0.20
C GLY A 68 7.79 -0.58 -0.31
N ALA A 69 7.00 0.10 0.53
CA ALA A 69 6.64 1.49 0.32
C ALA A 69 7.70 2.41 0.97
N VAL A 70 8.35 3.25 0.15
CA VAL A 70 9.45 4.11 0.59
C VAL A 70 9.04 5.58 0.56
N PHE A 71 9.12 6.25 1.71
CA PHE A 71 8.80 7.67 1.87
C PHE A 71 10.07 8.51 2.02
N ARG A 72 10.59 9.05 0.91
CA ARG A 72 11.88 9.76 0.86
C ARG A 72 11.86 11.14 1.53
N GLU A 73 10.70 11.78 1.57
CA GLU A 73 10.51 13.13 2.12
C GLU A 73 9.91 13.11 3.54
N ALA A 74 9.99 11.97 4.23
CA ALA A 74 9.52 11.85 5.62
C ALA A 74 10.43 12.66 6.56
N LYS A 75 9.82 13.43 7.48
CA LYS A 75 10.53 14.29 8.42
C LYS A 75 9.82 14.36 9.76
N HIS A 76 10.60 14.56 10.83
CA HIS A 76 10.05 14.95 12.12
C HIS A 76 9.60 16.40 12.07
N SER A 77 8.30 16.66 12.28
CA SER A 77 7.68 17.99 12.19
C SER A 77 7.79 18.81 13.49
N TYR A 78 8.88 18.64 14.25
CA TYR A 78 9.12 19.32 15.52
C TYR A 78 10.61 19.61 15.73
N PHE A 79 10.94 20.49 16.68
CA PHE A 79 12.31 20.80 17.07
C PHE A 79 12.83 19.81 18.12
N GLY A 80 14.16 19.58 18.13
CA GLY A 80 14.78 18.65 19.08
C GLY A 80 14.57 17.20 18.67
N THR A 81 15.23 16.79 17.58
CA THR A 81 15.25 15.40 17.07
C THR A 81 16.07 14.49 17.98
N LEU A 82 15.56 14.28 19.19
CA LEU A 82 16.11 13.42 20.23
C LEU A 82 15.49 12.03 20.15
N THR A 83 16.24 11.01 20.57
CA THR A 83 15.81 9.60 20.53
C THR A 83 14.43 9.40 21.19
N CYS A 84 14.21 9.92 22.40
CA CYS A 84 12.93 9.73 23.12
C CYS A 84 11.74 10.36 22.40
N ALA A 85 11.88 11.60 21.91
CA ALA A 85 10.83 12.30 21.17
C ALA A 85 10.51 11.58 19.85
N GLY A 86 11.53 11.10 19.14
CA GLY A 86 11.42 10.29 17.92
C GLY A 86 10.56 9.05 18.12
N HIS A 87 10.91 8.25 19.13
CA HIS A 87 10.21 7.01 19.43
C HIS A 87 8.76 7.26 19.88
N ALA A 88 8.53 8.27 20.72
CA ALA A 88 7.18 8.62 21.17
C ALA A 88 6.27 9.02 19.99
N THR A 89 6.77 9.85 19.05
CA THR A 89 6.00 10.23 17.87
C THR A 89 5.70 9.05 16.95
N ILE A 90 6.67 8.17 16.70
CA ILE A 90 6.46 6.97 15.85
C ILE A 90 5.44 6.02 16.47
N ALA A 91 5.50 5.82 17.79
CA ALA A 91 4.62 4.86 18.48
C ALA A 91 3.18 5.38 18.68
N THR A 92 2.98 6.70 18.77
CA THR A 92 1.68 7.29 19.14
C THR A 92 1.02 8.11 18.03
N GLY A 93 1.77 8.52 17.01
CA GLY A 93 1.29 9.46 16.00
C GLY A 93 1.13 10.91 16.50
N THR A 94 1.57 11.21 17.73
CA THR A 94 1.45 12.54 18.35
C THR A 94 2.80 13.28 18.39
N LEU A 95 2.78 14.61 18.24
CA LEU A 95 3.99 15.43 18.34
C LEU A 95 4.40 15.63 19.82
N PRO A 96 5.69 15.81 20.13
CA PRO A 96 6.18 16.07 21.48
C PRO A 96 5.69 17.39 22.07
#